data_AF-A0A919LUW0-F1
#
_entry.id   AF-A0A919LUW0-F1
#
_cell.length_a   1.000
_cell.length_b   1.000
_cell.length_c   1.000
_cell.angle_alpha   90.00
_cell.angle_beta   90.00
_cell.angle_gamma   90.00
#
_symmetry.space_group_name_H-M   'P 1'
#
loop_
_entity.id
_entity.type
_entity.pdbx_description
1 polymer ?
#
loop_
_entity_poly.entity_id
_entity_poly.type
_entity_poly.pdbx_seq_one_letter_code
_entity_poly.pdbx_strand_id
1 'polypeptide(L)'
;MKLSNISPLLPLSSETDLCLYLLREEIKSWKFFNQLRQAGLDGSAYQTDLSMAILSLAGFSEDSNDIHDFYYHLIDKLSTQMQNADEAVKYALVAYAELVNRR
;
A
#
# COMPACT_ATOMS: atom_id res chain seq x y z
N MET A 1 -14.36 9.62 -5.24
CA MET A 1 -13.83 10.80 -4.51
C MET A 1 -12.46 11.11 -5.10
N LYS A 2 -12.32 12.22 -5.85
CA LYS A 2 -11.06 12.63 -6.48
C LYS A 2 -10.10 13.11 -5.39
N LEU A 3 -8.85 12.65 -5.42
CA LEU A 3 -7.78 13.02 -4.48
C LEU A 3 -7.25 14.46 -4.72
N SER A 4 -7.95 15.27 -5.51
CA SER A 4 -7.54 16.62 -5.95
C SER A 4 -7.56 17.70 -4.87
N ASN A 5 -7.92 17.38 -3.62
CA ASN A 5 -8.20 18.39 -2.58
C ASN A 5 -7.17 18.45 -1.45
N ILE A 6 -5.96 17.89 -1.63
CA ILE A 6 -4.86 18.02 -0.67
C ILE A 6 -3.72 18.80 -1.34
N SER A 7 -3.83 20.13 -1.31
CA SER A 7 -2.79 21.15 -1.61
C SER A 7 -2.29 21.32 -3.06
N PRO A 8 -1.94 22.56 -3.50
CA PRO A 8 -1.46 22.84 -4.85
C PRO A 8 0.05 22.58 -4.92
N LEU A 9 0.47 21.32 -4.84
CA LEU A 9 1.88 20.92 -4.87
C LEU A 9 2.15 20.03 -6.08
N LEU A 10 2.23 20.64 -7.27
CA LEU A 10 2.36 20.01 -8.58
C LEU A 10 1.27 18.96 -8.91
N PRO A 11 0.83 18.85 -10.17
CA PRO A 11 0.12 17.65 -10.58
C PRO A 11 1.05 16.45 -10.39
N LEU A 12 0.66 15.50 -9.55
CA LEU A 12 1.34 14.22 -9.45
C LEU A 12 1.37 13.56 -10.83
N SER A 13 2.43 12.79 -11.12
CA SER A 13 2.43 11.99 -12.35
C SER A 13 1.28 10.97 -12.27
N SER A 14 0.72 10.59 -13.42
CA SER A 14 -0.33 9.57 -13.48
C SER A 14 0.10 8.24 -12.83
N GLU A 15 1.38 7.92 -12.90
CA GLU A 15 1.99 6.74 -12.26
C GLU A 15 2.02 6.88 -10.74
N THR A 16 2.37 8.07 -10.21
CA THR A 16 2.36 8.33 -8.77
C THR A 16 0.94 8.26 -8.20
N ASP A 17 -0.03 8.87 -8.89
CA ASP A 17 -1.44 8.81 -8.50
C ASP A 17 -1.96 7.37 -8.49
N LEU A 18 -1.62 6.58 -9.50
CA LEU A 18 -1.98 5.18 -9.58
C LEU A 18 -1.30 4.36 -8.47
N CYS A 19 -0.02 4.60 -8.20
CA CYS A 19 0.73 3.92 -7.13
C CYS A 19 0.10 4.19 -5.77
N LEU A 20 -0.21 5.46 -5.46
CA LEU A 20 -0.88 5.85 -4.22
C LEU A 20 -2.28 5.23 -4.09
N TYR A 21 -3.02 5.15 -5.19
CA TYR A 21 -4.33 4.48 -5.20
C TYR A 21 -4.18 2.98 -4.89
N LEU A 22 -3.25 2.29 -5.55
CA LEU A 22 -3.03 0.85 -5.34
C LEU A 22 -2.54 0.57 -3.90
N LEU A 23 -1.58 1.36 -3.40
CA LEU A 23 -1.13 1.28 -2.00
C LEU A 23 -2.29 1.44 -1.00
N ARG A 24 -3.20 2.39 -1.27
CA ARG A 24 -4.38 2.60 -0.41
C ARG A 24 -5.27 1.37 -0.36
N GLU A 25 -5.55 0.76 -1.51
CA GLU A 25 -6.42 -0.42 -1.57
C GLU A 25 -5.72 -1.68 -1.03
N GLU A 26 -4.41 -1.83 -1.24
CA GLU A 26 -3.58 -2.88 -0.64
C GLU A 26 -3.64 -2.80 0.89
N ILE A 27 -3.38 -1.65 1.50
CA ILE A 27 -3.38 -1.49 2.96
C ILE A 27 -4.75 -1.83 3.57
N LYS A 28 -5.84 -1.44 2.90
CA LYS A 28 -7.20 -1.81 3.31
C LYS A 28 -7.44 -3.31 3.22
N SER A 29 -7.01 -3.93 2.13
CA SER A 29 -7.08 -5.38 1.93
C SER A 29 -6.36 -6.10 3.08
N TRP A 30 -5.11 -5.74 3.35
CA TRP A 30 -4.33 -6.30 4.45
C TRP A 30 -4.99 -6.12 5.81
N LYS A 31 -5.53 -4.94 6.12
CA LYS A 31 -6.28 -4.71 7.37
C LYS A 31 -7.45 -5.67 7.49
N PHE A 32 -8.24 -5.78 6.43
CA PHE A 32 -9.43 -6.62 6.39
C PHE A 32 -9.06 -8.09 6.60
N PHE A 33 -8.07 -8.62 5.87
CA PHE A 33 -7.61 -10.00 6.04
C PHE A 33 -6.96 -10.25 7.41
N ASN A 34 -6.25 -9.28 7.97
CA ASN A 34 -5.72 -9.36 9.34
C ASN A 34 -6.86 -9.46 10.36
N GLN A 35 -7.96 -8.71 10.18
CA GLN A 35 -9.15 -8.82 11.04
C GLN A 35 -9.86 -10.16 10.88
N LEU A 36 -9.99 -10.68 9.65
CA LEU A 36 -10.53 -12.02 9.41
C LEU A 36 -9.70 -13.10 10.12
N ARG A 37 -8.37 -13.03 10.00
CA ARG A 37 -7.45 -13.96 10.67
C ARG A 37 -7.59 -13.90 12.20
N GLN A 38 -7.69 -12.69 12.77
CA GLN A 38 -7.93 -12.51 14.21
C GLN A 38 -9.28 -13.06 14.67
N ALA A 39 -10.29 -13.08 13.79
CA ALA A 39 -11.59 -13.68 14.05
C ALA A 39 -11.62 -15.21 13.84
N GLY A 40 -10.49 -15.85 13.48
CA GLY A 40 -10.43 -17.28 13.17
C GLY A 40 -10.94 -17.65 11.76
N LEU A 41 -11.07 -16.67 10.87
CA LEU A 41 -11.44 -16.84 9.46
C LEU A 41 -10.20 -16.79 8.56
N ASP A 42 -9.26 -17.70 8.80
CA ASP A 42 -7.96 -17.77 8.13
C ASP A 42 -7.97 -18.61 6.83
N GLY A 43 -9.05 -19.33 6.55
CA GLY A 43 -9.21 -20.17 5.34
C GLY A 43 -9.46 -19.41 4.03
N SER A 44 -9.37 -18.07 4.00
CA SER A 44 -9.63 -17.28 2.79
C SER A 44 -8.36 -17.12 1.94
N ALA A 45 -8.27 -17.89 0.86
CA ALA A 45 -7.08 -17.96 -0.02
C ALA A 45 -7.02 -16.90 -1.14
N TYR A 46 -7.78 -15.80 -1.04
CA TYR A 46 -8.04 -14.91 -2.18
C TYR A 46 -7.64 -13.44 -1.95
N GLN A 47 -6.68 -13.16 -1.08
CA GLN A 47 -6.11 -11.83 -0.99
C GLN A 47 -5.41 -11.48 -2.31
N THR A 48 -5.88 -10.44 -2.99
CA THR A 48 -5.22 -9.95 -4.20
C THR A 48 -3.87 -9.35 -3.83
N ASP A 49 -2.82 -9.78 -4.50
CA ASP A 49 -1.47 -9.25 -4.36
C ASP A 49 -1.24 -8.19 -5.46
N LEU A 50 -1.02 -6.93 -5.07
CA LEU A 50 -0.70 -5.84 -6.01
C LEU A 50 0.78 -5.42 -5.90
N SER A 51 1.61 -6.17 -5.17
CA SER A 51 3.01 -5.84 -4.88
C SER A 51 3.81 -5.55 -6.15
N MET A 52 3.75 -6.43 -7.16
CA MET A 52 4.49 -6.25 -8.42
C MET A 52 4.11 -4.94 -9.13
N ALA A 53 2.82 -4.60 -9.20
CA ALA A 53 2.36 -3.38 -9.84
C ALA A 53 2.82 -2.13 -9.07
N ILE A 54 2.70 -2.17 -7.74
CA ILE A 54 3.10 -1.06 -6.87
C ILE A 54 4.61 -0.84 -6.91
N LEU A 55 5.41 -1.91 -6.80
CA LEU A 55 6.88 -1.83 -6.84
C LEU A 55 7.37 -1.32 -8.19
N SER A 56 6.78 -1.80 -9.29
CA SER A 56 7.11 -1.29 -10.63
C SER A 56 6.78 0.21 -10.78
N LEU A 57 5.60 0.64 -10.33
CA LEU A 57 5.20 2.05 -10.35
C LEU A 57 6.03 2.93 -9.40
N ALA A 58 6.58 2.36 -8.33
CA ALA A 58 7.51 3.03 -7.42
C ALA A 58 8.95 3.11 -7.98
N GLY A 59 9.21 2.49 -9.14
CA GLY A 59 10.49 2.56 -9.85
C GLY A 59 11.49 1.47 -9.49
N PHE A 60 11.04 0.37 -8.88
CA PHE A 60 11.87 -0.82 -8.67
C PHE A 60 11.87 -1.67 -9.95
N SER A 61 13.05 -1.85 -10.55
CA SER A 61 13.25 -2.60 -11.79
C SER A 61 13.74 -4.03 -11.58
N GLU A 62 14.25 -4.34 -10.39
CA GLU A 62 14.74 -5.68 -10.03
C GLU A 62 13.77 -6.35 -9.06
N ASP A 63 13.27 -7.51 -9.48
CA ASP A 63 12.55 -8.45 -8.62
C ASP A 63 13.58 -9.13 -7.71
N SER A 64 13.84 -8.50 -6.56
CA SER A 64 14.65 -9.10 -5.51
C SER A 64 13.75 -9.50 -4.34
N ASN A 65 14.03 -10.67 -3.76
CA ASN A 65 13.31 -11.11 -2.56
C ASN A 65 13.39 -10.05 -1.44
N ASP A 66 14.51 -9.34 -1.34
CA ASP A 66 14.74 -8.30 -0.33
C ASP A 66 13.76 -7.12 -0.45
N ILE A 67 13.38 -6.70 -1.69
CA ILE A 67 12.42 -5.62 -1.85
C ILE A 67 10.99 -6.08 -1.56
N HIS A 68 10.65 -7.31 -1.94
CA HIS A 68 9.35 -7.91 -1.65
C HIS A 68 9.17 -8.11 -0.14
N ASP A 69 10.17 -8.64 0.56
CA ASP A 69 10.15 -8.82 2.01
C ASP A 69 10.00 -7.47 2.73
N PHE A 70 10.76 -6.45 2.33
CA PHE A 70 10.59 -5.10 2.85
C PHE A 70 9.17 -4.59 2.64
N TYR A 71 8.67 -4.71 1.41
CA TYR A 71 7.34 -4.24 1.04
C TYR A 71 6.25 -4.91 1.88
N TYR A 72 6.25 -6.23 1.97
CA TYR A 72 5.24 -6.96 2.74
C TYR A 72 5.32 -6.62 4.23
N HIS A 73 6.51 -6.50 4.80
CA HIS A 73 6.67 -6.03 6.18
C HIS A 73 6.15 -4.60 6.39
N LEU A 74 6.39 -3.71 5.43
CA LEU A 74 5.91 -2.33 5.47
C LEU A 74 4.37 -2.29 5.45
N ILE A 75 3.74 -3.00 4.51
CA ILE A 75 2.28 -3.03 4.39
C ILE A 75 1.62 -3.69 5.61
N ASP A 76 2.17 -4.79 6.12
CA ASP A 76 1.67 -5.44 7.33
C ASP A 76 1.71 -4.50 8.54
N LYS A 77 2.84 -3.82 8.74
CA LYS A 77 3.02 -2.85 9.81
C LYS A 77 2.00 -1.71 9.71
N LEU A 78 1.87 -1.09 8.55
CA LEU A 78 0.99 0.06 8.36
C LEU A 78 -0.49 -0.35 8.46
N SER A 79 -0.87 -1.49 7.89
CA SER A 79 -2.23 -2.02 8.00
C SER A 79 -2.60 -2.37 9.44
N THR A 80 -1.66 -2.88 10.24
CA THR A 80 -1.90 -3.17 11.66
C THR A 80 -2.09 -1.89 12.48
N GLN A 81 -1.31 -0.84 12.20
CA GLN A 81 -1.41 0.47 12.86
C GLN A 81 -2.70 1.23 12.51
N MET A 82 -3.28 0.96 11.35
CA MET A 82 -4.49 1.63 10.89
C MET A 82 -5.70 1.30 11.77
N GLN A 83 -6.36 2.32 12.33
CA GLN A 83 -7.52 2.11 13.21
C GLN A 83 -8.84 2.06 12.43
N ASN A 84 -8.96 2.83 11.34
CA ASN A 84 -10.15 2.94 10.51
C ASN A 84 -9.76 3.15 9.03
N ALA A 85 -10.73 2.97 8.13
CA ALA A 85 -10.47 3.04 6.68
C ALA A 85 -10.11 4.44 6.15
N ASP A 86 -10.45 5.50 6.89
CA ASP A 86 -10.17 6.88 6.47
C ASP A 86 -8.67 7.20 6.57
N GLU A 87 -7.95 6.53 7.48
CA GLU A 87 -6.50 6.63 7.61
C GLU A 87 -5.73 5.98 6.44
N ALA A 88 -6.38 5.19 5.58
CA ALA A 88 -5.71 4.50 4.48
C ALA A 88 -4.98 5.45 3.52
N VAL A 89 -5.52 6.66 3.30
CA VAL A 89 -4.85 7.68 2.47
C VAL A 89 -3.55 8.14 3.10
N LYS A 90 -3.55 8.38 4.42
CA LYS A 90 -2.35 8.76 5.18
C LYS A 90 -1.30 7.66 5.10
N TYR A 91 -1.68 6.41 5.34
CA TYR A 91 -0.72 5.30 5.30
C TYR A 91 -0.22 4.97 3.90
N ALA A 92 -1.02 5.20 2.85
CA ALA A 92 -0.55 5.09 1.47
C ALA A 92 0.55 6.12 1.16
N LEU A 93 0.41 7.36 1.64
CA LEU A 93 1.45 8.39 1.51
C LEU A 93 2.73 8.01 2.28
N VAL A 94 2.58 7.47 3.50
CA VAL A 94 3.72 6.98 4.29
C VAL A 94 4.42 5.82 3.55
N ALA A 95 3.66 4.84 3.07
CA ALA A 95 4.22 3.71 2.33
C ALA A 95 4.98 4.17 1.08
N TYR A 96 4.41 5.10 0.32
CA TYR A 96 5.06 5.66 -0.86
C TYR A 96 6.36 6.41 -0.51
N ALA A 97 6.36 7.20 0.56
CA ALA A 97 7.57 7.88 1.03
C ALA A 97 8.68 6.89 1.42
N GLU A 98 8.34 5.81 2.13
CA GLU A 98 9.28 4.75 2.52
C GLU A 98 9.83 3.99 1.30
N LEU A 99 8.99 3.73 0.29
CA LEU A 99 9.41 3.11 -0.97
C LEU A 99 10.38 4.00 -1.74
N VAL A 100 10.05 5.30 -1.89
CA VAL A 100 10.91 6.26 -2.59
C VAL A 100 12.24 6.47 -1.87
N ASN A 101 12.27 6.45 -0.53
CA ASN A 101 13.50 6.58 0.25
C ASN A 101 14.43 5.36 0.13
N ARG A 102 13.91 4.21 -0.29
CA ARG A 102 14.64 2.95 -0.40
C ARG A 102 15.12 2.64 -1.82
N ARG A 103 14.65 3.42 -2.80
CA ARG A 103 15.14 3.40 -4.17
C ARG A 103 16.56 3.94 -4.25
#